data_AF-A0A517ZGI7-F1
#
_entry.id   AF-A0A517ZGI7-F1
#
_cell.length_a   1.000
_cell.length_b   1.000
_cell.length_c   1.000
_cell.angle_alpha   90.00
_cell.angle_beta   90.00
_cell.angle_gamma   90.00
#
_symmetry.space_group_name_H-M   'P 1'
#
loop_
_entity.id
_entity.type
_entity.pdbx_description
1 polymer ?
#
loop_
_entity_poly.entity_id
_entity_poly.type
_entity_poly.pdbx_seq_one_letter_code
_entity_poly.pdbx_strand_id
1 'polypeptide(L)'
;MSNKYDDAMKRLEAGFLLRSSRRSKKRGTCQRYDSALPLTEHDLLQLETILPDPIPDGYRHFLQFYGDACWRSRQWKCLLIDEPDITLNVSYFFGIRENSCYPLRPEYENNVVQHDMLPRLLPIAQGDGGTYCISLSGDDRGQVFSWHTDDVGQEVLDGETVVISDGTCFVAYSFDEFLHQIYLID
;
A
#
# COMPACT_ATOMS: atom_id res chain seq x y z
N MET A 1 -8.39 -5.61 27.87
CA MET A 1 -8.36 -6.52 26.71
C MET A 1 -7.19 -6.07 25.85
N SER A 2 -6.14 -6.88 25.71
CA SER A 2 -4.99 -6.53 24.85
C SER A 2 -5.50 -6.45 23.41
N ASN A 3 -5.24 -5.34 22.71
CA ASN A 3 -5.65 -5.20 21.32
C ASN A 3 -4.88 -6.25 20.50
N LYS A 4 -5.58 -7.14 19.77
CA LYS A 4 -4.92 -8.13 18.91
C LYS A 4 -3.94 -7.47 17.93
N TYR A 5 -4.21 -6.22 17.57
CA TYR A 5 -3.32 -5.34 16.81
C TYR A 5 -1.97 -5.16 17.51
N ASP A 6 -1.95 -4.79 18.79
CA ASP A 6 -0.70 -4.58 19.54
C ASP A 6 0.15 -5.85 19.59
N ASP A 7 -0.47 -7.03 19.67
CA ASP A 7 0.26 -8.30 19.69
C ASP A 7 0.82 -8.67 18.30
N ALA A 8 0.07 -8.42 17.22
CA ALA A 8 0.59 -8.58 15.86
C ALA A 8 1.76 -7.62 15.59
N MET A 9 1.62 -6.37 16.04
CA MET A 9 2.64 -5.32 15.92
C MET A 9 3.87 -5.61 16.77
N LYS A 10 3.71 -6.09 18.01
CA LYS A 10 4.82 -6.57 18.84
C LYS A 10 5.53 -7.77 18.23
N ARG A 11 4.79 -8.68 17.58
CA ARG A 11 5.39 -9.81 16.84
C ARG A 11 6.17 -9.32 15.62
N LEU A 12 5.69 -8.28 14.92
CA LEU A 12 6.44 -7.61 13.85
C LEU A 12 7.74 -7.03 14.39
N GLU A 13 7.69 -6.26 15.47
CA GLU A 13 8.88 -5.70 16.10
C GLU A 13 9.86 -6.78 16.58
N ALA A 14 9.36 -7.85 17.23
CA ALA A 14 10.18 -8.94 17.76
C ALA A 14 10.83 -9.79 16.66
N GLY A 15 10.08 -10.16 15.61
CA GLY A 15 10.61 -10.88 14.45
C GLY A 15 11.69 -10.07 13.72
N PHE A 16 11.53 -8.75 13.67
CA PHE A 16 12.49 -7.82 13.08
C PHE A 16 13.79 -7.72 13.88
N LEU A 17 13.70 -7.65 15.21
CA LEU A 17 14.86 -7.58 16.10
C LEU A 17 15.70 -8.87 16.06
N LEU A 18 15.06 -10.04 16.02
CA LEU A 18 15.74 -11.34 16.06
C LEU A 18 16.56 -11.64 14.80
N ARG A 19 16.13 -11.20 13.61
CA ARG A 19 16.88 -11.41 12.34
C ARG A 19 18.05 -10.42 12.14
N SER A 20 18.12 -9.35 12.93
CA SER A 20 19.17 -8.32 12.81
C SER A 20 20.53 -8.72 13.43
N SER A 21 20.55 -9.72 14.31
CA SER A 21 21.75 -10.08 15.11
C SER A 21 22.77 -10.98 14.39
N ARG A 22 22.48 -11.45 13.17
CA ARG A 22 23.39 -12.32 12.38
C ARG A 22 23.67 -11.76 10.99
N ARG A 23 24.28 -10.58 10.87
CA ARG A 23 24.75 -10.08 9.56
C ARG A 23 26.24 -10.35 9.32
N SER A 24 26.47 -11.37 8.52
CA SER A 24 27.63 -11.49 7.64
C SER A 24 27.66 -10.30 6.66
N LYS A 25 28.86 -9.75 6.41
CA LYS A 25 29.14 -8.67 5.45
C LYS A 25 28.92 -9.16 4.00
N LYS A 26 27.67 -9.20 3.52
CA LYS A 26 27.38 -9.28 2.08
C LYS A 26 26.43 -8.15 1.68
N ARG A 27 26.87 -7.40 0.66
CA ARG A 27 26.22 -6.22 0.07
C ARG A 27 24.81 -6.56 -0.41
N GLY A 28 23.86 -5.65 -0.14
CA GLY A 28 22.52 -5.66 -0.75
C GLY A 28 21.34 -5.61 0.22
N THR A 29 21.55 -5.48 1.54
CA THR A 29 20.42 -5.29 2.46
C THR A 29 20.07 -3.83 2.53
N CYS A 30 18.83 -3.50 2.13
CA CYS A 30 18.17 -2.23 2.44
C CYS A 30 18.54 -1.83 3.87
N GLN A 31 19.35 -0.79 4.00
CA GLN A 31 19.58 -0.15 5.28
C GLN A 31 18.19 0.25 5.78
N ARG A 32 17.87 -0.11 7.03
CA ARG A 32 16.97 0.74 7.81
C ARG A 32 17.61 2.12 7.69
N TYR A 33 17.07 3.00 6.84
CA TYR A 33 17.28 4.42 7.09
C TYR A 33 16.71 4.61 8.49
N ASP A 34 17.57 5.10 9.41
CA ASP A 34 17.25 5.30 10.81
C ASP A 34 15.81 5.76 10.92
N SER A 35 15.02 4.99 11.68
CA SER A 35 13.57 5.13 11.86
C SER A 35 13.20 6.59 11.75
N ALA A 36 12.70 6.97 10.56
CA ALA A 36 12.26 8.32 10.35
C ALA A 36 11.22 8.59 11.45
N LEU A 37 11.29 9.77 12.05
CA LEU A 37 10.40 10.12 13.16
C LEU A 37 8.95 9.75 12.79
N PRO A 38 8.15 9.26 13.76
CA PRO A 38 6.73 9.02 13.55
C PRO A 38 6.09 10.19 12.81
N LEU A 39 5.21 9.90 11.84
CA LEU A 39 4.54 10.98 11.12
C LEU A 39 3.66 11.77 12.08
N THR A 40 3.71 13.09 11.95
CA THR A 40 2.86 13.97 12.71
C THR A 40 1.49 14.08 12.05
N GLU A 41 0.48 14.50 12.82
CA GLU A 41 -0.84 14.81 12.28
C GLU A 41 -0.78 15.90 11.19
N HIS A 42 0.18 16.82 11.31
CA HIS A 42 0.42 17.84 10.29
C HIS A 42 0.85 17.23 8.94
N ASP A 43 1.73 16.22 8.96
CA ASP A 43 2.19 15.53 7.74
C ASP A 43 1.03 14.83 7.02
N LEU A 44 0.14 14.20 7.79
CA LEU A 44 -1.05 13.53 7.25
C LEU A 44 -2.03 14.54 6.64
N LEU A 45 -2.30 15.64 7.35
CA LEU A 45 -3.17 16.70 6.85
C LEU A 45 -2.64 17.32 5.56
N GLN A 46 -1.32 17.48 5.42
CA GLN A 46 -0.72 17.96 4.18
C GLN A 46 -0.99 17.04 2.99
N LEU A 47 -0.97 15.72 3.20
CA LEU A 47 -1.36 14.76 2.16
C LEU A 47 -2.86 14.85 1.87
N GLU A 48 -3.70 14.91 2.91
CA GLU A 48 -5.16 14.99 2.75
C GLU A 48 -5.64 16.24 2.02
N THR A 49 -4.85 17.32 1.98
CA THR A 49 -5.21 18.52 1.20
C THR A 49 -5.32 18.30 -0.31
N ILE A 50 -4.69 17.26 -0.86
CA ILE A 50 -4.74 16.92 -2.29
C ILE A 50 -5.65 15.71 -2.61
N LEU A 51 -6.17 15.06 -1.58
CA LEU A 51 -7.04 13.91 -1.73
C LEU A 51 -8.52 14.37 -1.78
N PRO A 52 -9.39 13.66 -2.50
CA PRO A 52 -10.81 13.98 -2.51
C PRO A 52 -11.47 13.73 -1.14
N ASP A 53 -10.94 12.79 -0.36
CA ASP A 53 -11.50 12.36 0.92
C ASP A 53 -10.39 11.99 1.94
N PRO A 54 -10.69 12.00 3.25
CA PRO A 54 -9.74 11.65 4.30
C PRO A 54 -9.25 10.20 4.23
N ILE A 55 -7.99 9.98 4.62
CA ILE A 55 -7.34 8.67 4.66
C ILE A 55 -8.09 7.74 5.63
N PRO A 56 -8.42 6.49 5.24
CA PRO A 56 -9.03 5.51 6.13
C PRO A 56 -8.22 5.23 7.40
N ASP A 57 -8.90 5.10 8.54
CA ASP A 57 -8.28 5.02 9.88
C ASP A 57 -7.19 3.94 10.00
N GLY A 58 -7.43 2.75 9.44
CA GLY A 58 -6.45 1.66 9.47
C GLY A 58 -5.13 2.02 8.78
N TYR A 59 -5.21 2.68 7.61
CA TYR A 59 -4.01 3.13 6.91
C TYR A 59 -3.39 4.36 7.58
N ARG A 60 -4.20 5.30 8.08
CA ARG A 60 -3.73 6.44 8.86
C ARG A 60 -2.89 5.99 10.05
N HIS A 61 -3.39 4.99 10.80
CA HIS A 61 -2.70 4.43 11.95
C HIS A 61 -1.35 3.82 11.54
N PHE A 62 -1.32 3.02 10.47
CA PHE A 62 -0.08 2.47 9.94
C PHE A 62 0.94 3.56 9.58
N LEU A 63 0.51 4.63 8.92
CA LEU A 63 1.35 5.75 8.54
C LEU A 63 1.93 6.49 9.74
N GLN A 64 1.17 6.68 10.82
CA GLN A 64 1.70 7.33 12.03
C GLN A 64 2.89 6.57 12.63
N PHE A 65 2.83 5.24 12.63
CA PHE A 65 3.88 4.39 13.21
C PHE A 65 5.03 4.10 12.25
N TYR A 66 4.75 3.99 10.96
CA TYR A 66 5.70 3.48 9.97
C TYR A 66 5.99 4.41 8.82
N GLY A 67 5.27 5.53 8.69
CA GLY A 67 4.91 6.18 7.42
C GLY A 67 5.99 6.78 6.54
N ASP A 68 7.26 6.50 6.82
CA ASP A 68 8.37 6.83 5.94
C ASP A 68 9.44 5.73 5.88
N ALA A 69 9.25 4.64 6.62
CA ALA A 69 10.10 3.50 6.51
C ALA A 69 9.86 2.88 5.13
N CYS A 70 10.93 2.80 4.33
CA CYS A 70 10.92 2.03 3.10
C CYS A 70 10.91 0.54 3.46
N TRP A 71 9.71 0.03 3.73
CA TRP A 71 9.44 -1.37 3.98
C TRP A 71 9.62 -2.12 2.68
N ARG A 72 10.73 -2.85 2.52
CA ARG A 72 10.95 -3.73 1.37
C ARG A 72 10.99 -5.17 1.83
N SER A 73 10.22 -6.02 1.16
CA SER A 73 10.28 -7.47 1.34
C SER A 73 10.22 -8.14 -0.02
N ARG A 74 10.93 -9.26 -0.15
CA ARG A 74 10.76 -10.17 -1.30
C ARG A 74 9.80 -11.31 -0.98
N GLN A 75 9.15 -11.27 0.19
CA GLN A 75 8.41 -12.40 0.74
C GLN A 75 6.97 -12.04 1.13
N TRP A 76 6.58 -10.77 1.07
CA TRP A 76 5.20 -10.40 1.36
C TRP A 76 4.31 -10.83 0.22
N LYS A 77 3.30 -11.61 0.55
CA LYS A 77 2.36 -12.19 -0.40
C LYS A 77 0.94 -11.84 0.03
N CYS A 78 0.07 -11.54 -0.92
CA CYS A 78 -1.37 -11.46 -0.69
C CYS A 78 -2.10 -12.31 -1.72
N LEU A 79 -3.36 -12.60 -1.44
CA LEU A 79 -4.25 -13.34 -2.33
C LEU A 79 -5.32 -12.38 -2.83
N LEU A 80 -5.77 -12.58 -4.08
CA LEU A 80 -6.98 -11.92 -4.54
C LEU A 80 -8.19 -12.59 -3.90
N ILE A 81 -9.17 -11.80 -3.45
CA ILE A 81 -10.39 -12.34 -2.82
C ILE A 81 -11.22 -13.13 -3.83
N ASP A 82 -11.32 -12.60 -5.05
CA ASP A 82 -12.10 -13.22 -6.12
C ASP A 82 -11.34 -14.35 -6.84
N GLU A 83 -10.02 -14.36 -6.75
CA GLU A 83 -9.13 -15.34 -7.38
C GLU A 83 -8.09 -15.89 -6.39
N PRO A 84 -8.49 -16.71 -5.40
CA PRO A 84 -7.64 -17.09 -4.27
C PRO A 84 -6.44 -17.97 -4.65
N ASP A 85 -6.42 -18.53 -5.86
CA ASP A 85 -5.28 -19.27 -6.41
C ASP A 85 -4.16 -18.34 -6.93
N ILE A 86 -4.46 -17.05 -7.09
CA ILE A 86 -3.49 -16.03 -7.51
C ILE A 86 -2.82 -15.44 -6.28
N THR A 87 -1.51 -15.65 -6.19
CA THR A 87 -0.66 -15.03 -5.18
C THR A 87 0.12 -13.88 -5.80
N LEU A 88 -0.04 -12.69 -5.23
CA LEU A 88 0.70 -11.49 -5.62
C LEU A 88 1.73 -11.15 -4.54
N ASN A 89 2.84 -10.55 -4.94
CA ASN A 89 3.87 -10.07 -4.03
C ASN A 89 3.69 -8.57 -3.75
N VAL A 90 3.94 -8.17 -2.51
CA VAL A 90 4.07 -6.77 -2.11
C VAL A 90 5.56 -6.46 -1.95
N SER A 91 6.09 -5.64 -2.83
CA SER A 91 7.51 -5.29 -2.83
C SER A 91 7.82 -4.20 -1.81
N TYR A 92 7.03 -3.13 -1.78
CA TYR A 92 7.22 -2.03 -0.85
C TYR A 92 5.98 -1.17 -0.62
N PHE A 93 5.95 -0.44 0.50
CA PHE A 93 4.96 0.60 0.79
C PHE A 93 5.47 1.99 0.37
N PHE A 94 4.57 2.86 -0.06
CA PHE A 94 4.89 4.26 -0.35
C PHE A 94 5.02 5.06 0.96
N GLY A 95 6.02 5.95 1.03
CA GLY A 95 6.24 6.85 2.15
C GLY A 95 5.67 8.24 1.89
N ILE A 96 5.21 8.93 2.94
CA ILE A 96 4.52 10.22 2.78
C ILE A 96 5.48 11.37 2.51
N ARG A 97 6.70 11.34 3.04
CA ARG A 97 7.62 12.47 2.88
C ARG A 97 8.21 12.49 1.47
N GLU A 98 8.44 13.69 0.97
CA GLU A 98 9.01 13.91 -0.38
C GLU A 98 10.43 13.30 -0.53
N ASN A 99 11.16 13.17 0.58
CA ASN A 99 12.49 12.55 0.59
C ASN A 99 12.47 11.04 0.84
N SER A 100 11.28 10.41 0.88
CA SER A 100 11.15 8.95 0.86
C SER A 100 11.80 8.36 -0.39
N CYS A 101 12.28 7.12 -0.30
CA CYS A 101 12.73 6.38 -1.49
C CYS A 101 11.59 6.14 -2.49
N TYR A 102 10.35 6.11 -2.00
CA TYR A 102 9.14 5.89 -2.78
C TYR A 102 8.06 6.88 -2.30
N PRO A 103 8.13 8.15 -2.72
CA PRO A 103 7.23 9.18 -2.24
C PRO A 103 5.81 9.00 -2.79
N LEU A 104 4.82 9.01 -1.89
CA LEU A 104 3.41 8.74 -2.20
C LEU A 104 2.76 9.84 -3.04
N ARG A 105 3.03 11.11 -2.73
CA ARG A 105 2.42 12.26 -3.42
C ARG A 105 2.63 12.24 -4.94
N PRO A 106 3.89 12.21 -5.46
CA PRO A 106 4.11 12.20 -6.90
C PRO A 106 3.58 10.92 -7.55
N GLU A 107 3.56 9.79 -6.83
CA GLU A 107 2.96 8.55 -7.35
C GLU A 107 1.45 8.69 -7.57
N TYR A 108 0.73 9.22 -6.58
CA TYR A 108 -0.70 9.48 -6.69
C TYR A 108 -1.01 10.47 -7.83
N GLU A 109 -0.32 11.61 -7.86
CA GLU A 109 -0.51 12.64 -8.89
C GLU A 109 -0.22 12.08 -10.30
N ASN A 110 0.85 11.29 -10.44
CA ASN A 110 1.21 10.67 -11.72
C ASN A 110 0.17 9.65 -12.18
N ASN A 111 -0.29 8.76 -11.30
CA ASN A 111 -1.26 7.71 -11.66
C ASN A 111 -2.64 8.28 -11.99
N VAL A 112 -3.09 9.32 -11.27
CA VAL A 112 -4.36 9.99 -11.59
C VAL A 112 -4.28 10.74 -12.93
N VAL A 113 -3.16 11.42 -13.22
CA VAL A 113 -3.06 12.28 -14.41
C VAL A 113 -2.64 11.53 -15.68
N GLN A 114 -1.72 10.58 -15.57
CA GLN A 114 -1.11 9.92 -16.74
C GLN A 114 -1.72 8.56 -17.06
N HIS A 115 -2.39 7.94 -16.10
CA HIS A 115 -2.83 6.55 -16.20
C HIS A 115 -4.30 6.35 -15.88
N ASP A 116 -5.07 7.45 -15.80
CA ASP A 116 -6.51 7.46 -15.54
C ASP A 116 -6.93 6.64 -14.30
N MET A 117 -6.04 6.53 -13.30
CA MET A 117 -6.39 5.91 -12.03
C MET A 117 -7.52 6.72 -11.38
N LEU A 118 -8.54 6.03 -10.87
CA LEU A 118 -9.67 6.68 -10.20
C LEU A 118 -9.16 7.56 -9.03
N PRO A 119 -9.50 8.87 -8.96
CA PRO A 119 -8.99 9.77 -7.91
C PRO A 119 -9.33 9.34 -6.48
N ARG A 120 -10.36 8.49 -6.30
CA ARG A 120 -10.73 7.91 -5.00
C ARG A 120 -9.81 6.79 -4.53
N LEU A 121 -8.88 6.32 -5.37
CA LEU A 121 -7.91 5.28 -5.06
C LEU A 121 -6.57 5.93 -4.69
N LEU A 122 -6.11 5.67 -3.47
CA LEU A 122 -4.80 6.13 -2.99
C LEU A 122 -3.80 4.98 -3.06
N PRO A 123 -2.67 5.10 -3.79
CA PRO A 123 -1.61 4.11 -3.75
C PRO A 123 -1.10 3.89 -2.33
N ILE A 124 -0.90 2.64 -1.93
CA ILE A 124 -0.37 2.27 -0.60
C ILE A 124 0.89 1.42 -0.71
N ALA A 125 1.02 0.62 -1.76
CA ALA A 125 2.16 -0.25 -1.99
C ALA A 125 2.36 -0.58 -3.48
N GLN A 126 3.54 -1.07 -3.81
CA GLN A 126 3.88 -1.59 -5.14
C GLN A 126 4.21 -3.08 -5.05
N GLY A 127 3.83 -3.85 -6.06
CA GLY A 127 4.12 -5.27 -6.24
C GLY A 127 4.38 -5.67 -7.68
N ASP A 128 4.45 -6.99 -7.89
CA ASP A 128 4.29 -7.60 -9.21
C ASP A 128 2.83 -7.61 -9.66
N GLY A 129 1.90 -7.70 -8.70
CA GLY A 129 0.47 -7.40 -8.86
C GLY A 129 0.16 -5.91 -9.01
N GLY A 130 1.06 -5.13 -9.62
CA GLY A 130 0.82 -3.73 -9.91
C GLY A 130 0.88 -2.84 -8.67
N THR A 131 0.08 -1.77 -8.69
CA THR A 131 0.00 -0.80 -7.60
C THR A 131 -1.17 -1.18 -6.71
N TYR A 132 -0.92 -1.43 -5.42
CA TYR A 132 -1.99 -1.63 -4.46
C TYR A 132 -2.51 -0.29 -4.01
N CYS A 133 -3.83 -0.12 -4.04
CA CYS A 133 -4.53 1.09 -3.71
C CYS A 133 -5.57 0.85 -2.62
N ILE A 134 -5.82 1.86 -1.79
CA ILE A 134 -6.93 1.88 -0.83
C ILE A 134 -8.01 2.85 -1.31
N SER A 135 -9.28 2.45 -1.24
CA SER A 135 -10.40 3.34 -1.54
C SER A 135 -10.60 4.36 -0.42
N LEU A 136 -10.70 5.64 -0.79
CA LEU A 136 -10.88 6.76 0.14
C LEU A 136 -12.36 7.04 0.45
N SER A 137 -13.28 6.65 -0.44
CA SER A 137 -14.70 7.00 -0.33
C SER A 137 -15.64 6.06 -1.08
N GLY A 138 -16.93 6.16 -0.76
CA GLY A 138 -17.98 5.29 -1.27
C GLY A 138 -18.22 4.06 -0.37
N ASP A 139 -18.98 3.11 -0.88
CA ASP A 139 -19.35 1.87 -0.18
C ASP A 139 -18.14 0.93 0.03
N ASP A 140 -17.08 1.11 -0.77
CA ASP A 140 -15.82 0.38 -0.68
C ASP A 140 -14.74 1.12 0.13
N ARG A 141 -15.08 2.20 0.84
CA ARG A 141 -14.10 2.97 1.62
C ARG A 141 -13.28 2.08 2.56
N GLY A 142 -11.96 2.19 2.47
CA GLY A 142 -11.00 1.44 3.28
C GLY A 142 -10.64 0.06 2.72
N GLN A 143 -11.32 -0.39 1.66
CA GLN A 143 -10.98 -1.61 0.94
C GLN A 143 -9.69 -1.43 0.13
N VAL A 144 -8.99 -2.55 -0.10
CA VAL A 144 -7.73 -2.60 -0.83
C VAL A 144 -7.92 -3.33 -2.14
N PHE A 145 -7.36 -2.73 -3.20
CA PHE A 145 -7.39 -3.23 -4.57
C PHE A 145 -5.96 -3.33 -5.11
N SER A 146 -5.68 -4.28 -5.99
CA SER A 146 -4.55 -4.20 -6.92
C SER A 146 -5.02 -3.47 -8.17
N TRP A 147 -4.21 -2.56 -8.69
CA TRP A 147 -4.50 -1.80 -9.89
C TRP A 147 -3.36 -1.97 -10.90
N HIS A 148 -3.75 -2.29 -12.14
CA HIS A 148 -2.86 -2.52 -13.26
C HIS A 148 -3.25 -1.65 -14.44
N THR A 149 -2.34 -0.79 -14.89
CA THR A 149 -2.58 0.07 -16.06
C THR A 149 -2.82 -0.74 -17.34
N ASP A 150 -2.16 -1.89 -17.48
CA ASP A 150 -2.31 -2.76 -18.66
C ASP A 150 -3.69 -3.46 -18.72
N ASP A 151 -4.39 -3.54 -17.58
CA ASP A 151 -5.71 -4.20 -17.46
C ASP A 151 -6.88 -3.20 -17.54
N VAL A 152 -6.58 -1.91 -17.75
CA VAL A 152 -7.58 -0.89 -18.05
C VAL A 152 -8.13 -1.16 -19.44
N GLY A 153 -9.27 -1.85 -19.47
CA GLY A 153 -9.96 -2.20 -20.70
C GLY A 153 -10.67 -0.98 -21.29
N GLN A 154 -10.40 -0.68 -22.55
CA GLN A 154 -11.07 0.38 -23.30
C GLN A 154 -11.61 -0.18 -24.62
N GLU A 155 -12.84 0.20 -24.96
CA GLU A 155 -13.46 -0.11 -26.26
C GLU A 155 -13.89 1.17 -26.96
N VAL A 156 -13.83 1.19 -28.29
CA VAL A 156 -14.35 2.33 -29.08
C VAL A 156 -15.75 1.96 -29.57
N LEU A 157 -16.77 2.61 -29.01
CA LEU A 157 -18.18 2.47 -29.38
C LEU A 157 -18.64 3.76 -30.05
N ASP A 158 -19.09 3.67 -31.30
CA ASP A 158 -19.55 4.82 -32.10
C ASP A 158 -18.54 5.98 -32.20
N GLY A 159 -17.25 5.68 -32.13
CA GLY A 159 -16.16 6.68 -32.17
C GLY A 159 -15.82 7.31 -30.82
N GLU A 160 -16.47 6.88 -29.74
CA GLU A 160 -16.17 7.27 -28.36
C GLU A 160 -15.44 6.13 -27.64
N THR A 161 -14.36 6.47 -26.92
CA THR A 161 -13.66 5.50 -26.05
C THR A 161 -14.44 5.33 -24.76
N VAL A 162 -14.87 4.10 -24.48
CA VAL A 162 -15.59 3.70 -23.27
C VAL A 162 -14.68 2.79 -22.44
N VAL A 163 -14.54 3.09 -21.16
CA VAL A 163 -13.82 2.24 -20.19
C VAL A 163 -14.72 1.07 -19.81
N ILE A 164 -14.30 -0.16 -20.12
CA ILE A 164 -15.02 -1.40 -19.82
C ILE A 164 -14.48 -2.10 -18.56
N SER A 165 -13.26 -1.75 -18.14
CA SER A 165 -12.61 -2.21 -16.92
C SER A 165 -11.75 -1.09 -16.37
N ASP A 166 -11.82 -0.84 -15.07
CA ASP A 166 -10.97 0.14 -14.38
C ASP A 166 -9.59 -0.43 -14.00
N GLY A 167 -9.31 -1.68 -14.39
CA GLY A 167 -8.03 -2.36 -14.13
C GLY A 167 -7.82 -2.69 -12.65
N THR A 168 -8.88 -2.72 -11.84
CA THR A 168 -8.80 -3.06 -10.42
C THR A 168 -9.18 -4.51 -10.13
N CYS A 169 -8.49 -5.15 -9.19
CA CYS A 169 -8.86 -6.45 -8.62
C CYS A 169 -8.94 -6.34 -7.10
N PHE A 170 -9.91 -7.03 -6.49
CA PHE A 170 -10.19 -6.89 -5.07
C PHE A 170 -9.24 -7.76 -4.20
N VAL A 171 -8.58 -7.14 -3.22
CA VAL A 171 -7.52 -7.77 -2.40
C VAL A 171 -7.93 -7.94 -0.94
N ALA A 172 -8.59 -6.96 -0.33
CA ALA A 172 -9.00 -7.05 1.08
C ALA A 172 -10.14 -6.09 1.42
N TYR A 173 -11.00 -6.46 2.39
CA TYR A 173 -12.09 -5.62 2.88
C TYR A 173 -11.60 -4.45 3.75
N SER A 174 -10.35 -4.49 4.20
CA SER A 174 -9.73 -3.43 4.99
C SER A 174 -8.21 -3.44 4.87
N PHE A 175 -7.57 -2.31 5.19
CA PHE A 175 -6.12 -2.24 5.29
C PHE A 175 -5.53 -3.21 6.34
N ASP A 176 -6.22 -3.40 7.46
CA ASP A 176 -5.75 -4.33 8.52
C ASP A 176 -5.77 -5.79 8.03
N GLU A 177 -6.79 -6.17 7.28
CA GLU A 177 -6.85 -7.49 6.64
C GLU A 177 -5.74 -7.65 5.60
N PHE A 178 -5.47 -6.62 4.79
CA PHE A 178 -4.36 -6.62 3.86
C PHE A 178 -3.01 -6.84 4.56
N LEU A 179 -2.77 -6.14 5.67
CA LEU A 179 -1.58 -6.38 6.52
C LEU A 179 -1.55 -7.81 7.06
N HIS A 180 -2.69 -8.33 7.51
CA HIS A 180 -2.77 -9.69 8.04
C HIS A 180 -2.39 -10.74 7.00
N GLN A 181 -2.80 -10.58 5.74
CA GLN A 181 -2.40 -11.46 4.64
C GLN A 181 -0.88 -11.45 4.43
N ILE A 182 -0.28 -10.27 4.27
CA ILE A 182 1.16 -10.17 3.96
C ILE A 182 2.10 -10.65 5.06
N TYR A 183 1.62 -10.74 6.31
CA TYR A 183 2.44 -11.15 7.45
C TYR A 183 2.19 -12.57 7.94
N LEU A 184 1.08 -13.21 7.57
CA LEU A 184 0.74 -14.54 8.06
C LEU A 184 0.71 -15.62 6.98
N ILE A 185 0.81 -15.24 5.71
CA ILE A 185 1.07 -16.21 4.64
C ILE A 185 2.56 -16.58 4.72
N ASP A 186 2.85 -17.67 5.46
CA ASP A 186 4.14 -18.38 5.48
C ASP A 186 4.34 -19.24 4.21
#